data_AF-A0A956RJ80-F1
#
_entry.id   AF-A0A956RJ80-F1
#
_cell.length_a   1.000
_cell.length_b   1.000
_cell.length_c   1.000
_cell.angle_alpha   90.00
_cell.angle_beta   90.00
_cell.angle_gamma   90.00
#
_symmetry.space_group_name_H-M   'P 1'
#
loop_
_entity.id
_entity.type
_entity.pdbx_description
1 polymer ?
#
loop_
_entity_poly.entity_id
_entity_poly.type
_entity_poly.pdbx_seq_one_letter_code
_entity_poly.pdbx_strand_id
1 'polypeptide(L)'
;FNKSHSAAYGLITYHTGYLKHHYPVAFMAALMTCDKHNNDNVVKFIAEARAMDITVLQPDVNESGRDFSVVRRPLTPEQVEELTKQRRRVPTDAAGRDVEELIRFGLGAVRNVGETAVDSILAAREQDGAFKNIFDLCRRVDLKRVNKRTLEGLTYAGAFDGVCEEQHRAGVMAAIESAVEQGQSAQRDRESGQNSLFAVLGTPTAEYVERYPEVEEWDPRQKLLHEREALGFYLTGHPLDRFQQDIERHATCRTGELSIKHDNTDVRIAGVICEFKEIQTKSGKGPMCFFQVEDQFGRVEGIVFPKSYARVDDEERGETFGDRLQKIGDDPVLVTGCVEVETNEEGEVARTKLLVDSVLTLKAVRAESTSKLLLAVELEQLSQSRHDKLKLLVAHFSGTCPLELRVTKRDRFATRIVFGDSFRVAPDDKLLHELEKLFGTGSTQLVQTGEISLPELNNDARARSRRSRNRRPRKAG
;
A
#
# COMPACT_ATOMS: atom_id res chain seq x y z
N PHE A 1 -36.56 -25.38 -3.91
CA PHE A 1 -36.12 -24.20 -4.68
C PHE A 1 -36.80 -24.20 -6.04
N ASN A 2 -37.13 -23.03 -6.59
CA ASN A 2 -37.76 -22.95 -7.92
C ASN A 2 -36.74 -23.26 -9.03
N LYS A 3 -36.93 -24.36 -9.75
CA LYS A 3 -35.97 -24.88 -10.74
C LYS A 3 -35.73 -23.92 -11.91
N SER A 4 -36.74 -23.22 -12.41
CA SER A 4 -36.56 -22.29 -13.54
C SER A 4 -35.71 -21.09 -13.12
N HIS A 5 -35.93 -20.58 -11.90
CA HIS A 5 -35.12 -19.51 -11.33
C HIS A 5 -33.68 -19.95 -11.09
N SER A 6 -33.46 -21.11 -10.44
CA SER A 6 -32.12 -21.65 -10.20
C SER A 6 -31.35 -21.94 -11.49
N ALA A 7 -32.02 -22.44 -12.53
CA ALA A 7 -31.37 -22.72 -13.82
C ALA A 7 -30.90 -21.44 -14.52
N ALA A 8 -31.68 -20.34 -14.47
CA ALA A 8 -31.29 -19.07 -15.05
C ALA A 8 -30.04 -18.47 -14.37
N TYR A 9 -29.98 -18.47 -13.04
CA TYR A 9 -28.78 -18.04 -12.31
C TYR A 9 -27.60 -18.99 -12.51
N GLY A 10 -27.85 -20.30 -12.56
CA GLY A 10 -26.82 -21.30 -12.87
C GLY A 10 -26.12 -21.06 -14.21
N LEU A 11 -26.87 -20.61 -15.23
CA LEU A 11 -26.29 -20.24 -16.53
C LEU A 11 -25.38 -19.01 -16.42
N ILE A 12 -25.78 -17.98 -15.66
CA ILE A 12 -24.93 -16.79 -15.44
C ILE A 12 -23.66 -17.19 -14.70
N THR A 13 -23.75 -18.02 -13.65
CA THR A 13 -22.60 -18.54 -12.91
C THR A 13 -21.67 -19.36 -13.81
N TYR A 14 -22.22 -20.15 -14.73
CA TYR A 14 -21.42 -20.88 -15.73
C TYR A 14 -20.69 -19.91 -16.67
N HIS A 15 -21.36 -18.87 -17.16
CA HIS A 15 -20.72 -17.87 -18.03
C HIS A 15 -19.62 -17.08 -17.30
N THR A 16 -19.82 -16.68 -16.04
CA THR A 16 -18.77 -16.00 -15.27
C THR A 16 -17.58 -16.91 -15.01
N GLY A 17 -17.83 -18.18 -14.64
CA GLY A 17 -16.78 -19.19 -14.49
C GLY A 17 -16.01 -19.44 -15.77
N TYR A 18 -16.71 -19.54 -16.91
CA TYR A 18 -16.10 -19.70 -18.24
C TYR A 18 -15.20 -18.52 -18.60
N LEU A 19 -15.69 -17.28 -18.45
CA LEU A 19 -14.92 -16.08 -18.75
C LEU A 19 -13.70 -15.94 -17.84
N LYS A 20 -13.85 -16.20 -16.54
CA LYS A 20 -12.75 -16.17 -15.59
C LYS A 20 -11.67 -17.21 -15.90
N HIS A 21 -12.05 -18.39 -16.38
CA HIS A 21 -11.11 -19.44 -16.74
C HIS A 21 -10.37 -19.16 -18.06
N HIS A 22 -11.10 -18.72 -19.10
CA HIS A 22 -10.53 -18.58 -20.45
C HIS A 22 -9.98 -17.18 -20.76
N TYR A 23 -10.48 -16.14 -20.10
CA TYR A 23 -10.10 -14.73 -20.28
C TYR A 23 -9.88 -14.03 -18.93
N PRO A 24 -9.02 -14.57 -18.06
CA PRO A 24 -8.89 -14.11 -16.68
C PRO A 24 -8.52 -12.62 -16.58
N VAL A 25 -7.57 -12.14 -17.39
CA VAL A 25 -7.11 -10.75 -17.33
C VAL A 25 -8.21 -9.77 -17.73
N ALA A 26 -8.90 -10.04 -18.84
CA ALA A 26 -10.03 -9.22 -19.29
C ALA A 26 -11.21 -9.29 -18.31
N PHE A 27 -11.49 -10.46 -17.74
CA PHE A 27 -12.53 -10.64 -16.73
C PHE A 27 -12.24 -9.82 -15.47
N MET A 28 -11.01 -9.86 -14.96
CA MET A 28 -10.61 -9.07 -13.79
C MET A 28 -10.63 -7.57 -14.07
N ALA A 29 -10.17 -7.12 -15.24
CA ALA A 29 -10.26 -5.72 -15.65
C ALA A 29 -11.72 -5.24 -15.74
N ALA A 30 -12.64 -6.09 -16.22
CA ALA A 30 -14.07 -5.79 -16.26
C ALA A 30 -14.67 -5.68 -14.85
N LEU A 31 -14.34 -6.58 -13.92
CA LEU A 31 -14.78 -6.49 -12.52
C LEU A 31 -14.31 -5.18 -11.85
N MET A 32 -13.04 -4.82 -12.02
CA MET A 32 -12.49 -3.56 -11.51
C MET A 32 -13.19 -2.34 -12.12
N THR A 33 -13.58 -2.42 -13.39
CA THR A 33 -14.32 -1.35 -14.08
C THR A 33 -15.74 -1.17 -13.52
N CYS A 34 -16.46 -2.28 -13.28
CA CYS A 34 -17.82 -2.23 -12.72
C CYS A 34 -17.85 -1.55 -11.34
N ASP A 35 -16.86 -1.81 -10.49
CA ASP A 35 -16.78 -1.30 -9.13
C ASP A 35 -15.72 -0.20 -8.96
N LYS A 36 -15.31 0.50 -10.02
CA LYS A 36 -14.20 1.48 -9.97
C LYS A 36 -14.36 2.61 -8.95
N HIS A 37 -15.59 2.87 -8.50
CA HIS A 37 -15.90 3.88 -7.49
C HIS A 37 -15.96 3.33 -6.05
N ASN A 38 -15.85 2.01 -5.89
CA ASN A 38 -15.80 1.33 -4.59
C ASN A 38 -14.38 0.79 -4.34
N ASN A 39 -13.56 1.58 -3.63
CA ASN A 39 -12.17 1.25 -3.35
C ASN A 39 -12.01 -0.12 -2.68
N ASP A 40 -12.91 -0.49 -1.77
CA ASP A 40 -12.80 -1.76 -1.04
C ASP A 40 -12.95 -2.96 -1.99
N ASN A 41 -13.82 -2.86 -2.99
CA ASN A 41 -13.98 -3.90 -3.99
C ASN A 41 -12.81 -3.92 -4.98
N VAL A 42 -12.32 -2.75 -5.41
CA VAL A 42 -11.14 -2.66 -6.28
C VAL A 42 -9.92 -3.28 -5.61
N VAL A 43 -9.66 -3.01 -4.33
CA VAL A 43 -8.54 -3.63 -3.58
C VAL A 43 -8.68 -5.15 -3.54
N LYS A 44 -9.88 -5.68 -3.28
CA LYS A 44 -10.13 -7.13 -3.30
C LYS A 44 -9.85 -7.74 -4.67
N PHE A 45 -10.32 -7.09 -5.74
CA PHE A 45 -10.07 -7.58 -7.11
C PHE A 45 -8.60 -7.49 -7.50
N ILE A 46 -7.85 -6.48 -7.03
CA ILE A 46 -6.40 -6.37 -7.25
C ILE A 46 -5.67 -7.49 -6.50
N ALA A 47 -6.04 -7.75 -5.25
CA ALA A 47 -5.48 -8.85 -4.47
C ALA A 47 -5.74 -10.21 -5.12
N GLU A 48 -6.96 -10.43 -5.64
CA GLU A 48 -7.31 -11.63 -6.40
C GLU A 48 -6.54 -11.73 -7.72
N ALA A 49 -6.40 -10.63 -8.47
CA ALA A 49 -5.60 -10.60 -9.69
C ALA A 49 -4.14 -10.95 -9.41
N ARG A 50 -3.54 -10.40 -8.34
CA ARG A 50 -2.18 -10.76 -7.91
C ARG A 50 -2.06 -12.23 -7.51
N ALA A 51 -3.06 -12.79 -6.84
CA ALA A 51 -3.09 -14.23 -6.50
C ALA A 51 -3.23 -15.13 -7.74
N MET A 52 -3.72 -14.59 -8.86
CA MET A 52 -3.74 -15.24 -10.18
C MET A 52 -2.50 -14.92 -11.03
N ASP A 53 -1.46 -14.31 -10.43
CA ASP A 53 -0.25 -13.84 -11.10
C ASP A 53 -0.51 -12.84 -12.24
N ILE A 54 -1.54 -12.01 -12.10
CA ILE A 54 -1.88 -10.92 -13.03
C ILE A 54 -1.41 -9.61 -12.45
N THR A 55 -0.50 -8.94 -13.15
CA THR A 55 0.02 -7.63 -12.73
C THR A 55 -0.95 -6.51 -13.09
N VAL A 56 -1.22 -5.66 -12.11
CA VAL A 56 -1.98 -4.41 -12.28
C VAL A 56 -0.99 -3.24 -12.27
N LEU A 57 -0.86 -2.57 -13.41
CA LEU A 57 0.02 -1.43 -13.60
C LEU A 57 -0.68 -0.14 -13.19
N GLN A 58 0.10 0.82 -12.68
CA GLN A 58 -0.34 2.19 -12.41
C GLN A 58 -0.92 2.87 -13.67
N PRO A 59 -1.72 3.94 -13.53
CA PRO A 59 -2.22 4.67 -14.69
C PRO A 59 -1.07 5.24 -15.52
N ASP A 60 -1.35 5.57 -16.77
CA ASP A 60 -0.41 6.16 -17.72
C ASP A 60 -1.20 7.08 -18.68
N VAL A 61 -0.84 8.35 -18.80
CA VAL A 61 -1.59 9.29 -19.66
C VAL A 61 -1.56 8.93 -21.15
N ASN A 62 -0.58 8.16 -21.60
CA ASN A 62 -0.42 7.72 -22.99
C ASN A 62 -1.01 6.34 -23.27
N GLU A 63 -1.12 5.46 -22.28
CA GLU A 63 -1.66 4.10 -22.46
C GLU A 63 -3.04 3.87 -21.82
N SER A 64 -3.31 4.46 -20.65
CA SER A 64 -4.57 4.21 -19.94
C SER A 64 -5.79 4.70 -20.71
N GLY A 65 -6.86 3.93 -20.64
CA GLY A 65 -8.19 4.37 -21.03
C GLY A 65 -8.92 5.10 -19.89
N ARG A 66 -10.21 5.33 -20.11
CA ARG A 66 -11.13 5.82 -19.06
C ARG A 66 -11.21 4.82 -17.91
N ASP A 67 -11.44 3.56 -18.26
CA ASP A 67 -11.62 2.44 -17.36
C ASP A 67 -10.40 1.52 -17.33
N PHE A 68 -10.42 0.50 -16.47
CA PHE A 68 -9.37 -0.52 -16.43
C PHE A 68 -9.33 -1.25 -17.78
N SER A 69 -8.13 -1.45 -18.31
CA SER A 69 -7.94 -2.00 -19.65
C SER A 69 -6.87 -3.08 -19.66
N VAL A 70 -6.92 -3.97 -20.66
CA VAL A 70 -5.89 -4.99 -20.86
C VAL A 70 -4.81 -4.43 -21.78
N VAL A 71 -3.58 -4.49 -21.32
CA VAL A 71 -2.38 -4.12 -22.09
C VAL A 71 -1.62 -5.39 -22.44
N ARG A 72 -1.05 -5.43 -23.65
CA ARG A 72 -0.25 -6.56 -24.13
C ARG A 72 1.18 -6.12 -24.34
N ARG A 73 2.13 -6.79 -23.70
CA ARG A 73 3.56 -6.54 -23.87
C ARG A 73 4.24 -7.76 -24.50
N PRO A 74 5.10 -7.58 -25.51
CA PRO A 74 5.88 -8.68 -26.07
C PRO A 74 6.77 -9.33 -25.01
N LEU A 75 6.79 -10.65 -24.99
CA LEU A 75 7.66 -11.44 -24.12
C LEU A 75 8.99 -11.76 -24.81
N THR A 76 10.07 -11.83 -24.03
CA THR A 76 11.35 -12.37 -24.51
C THR A 76 11.30 -13.91 -24.54
N PRO A 77 12.14 -14.58 -25.35
CA PRO A 77 12.19 -16.05 -25.37
C PRO A 77 12.46 -16.69 -24.01
N GLU A 78 13.29 -16.04 -23.18
CA GLU A 78 13.61 -16.49 -21.82
C GLU A 78 12.38 -16.47 -20.90
N GLN A 79 11.57 -15.40 -20.99
CA GLN A 79 10.33 -15.28 -20.22
C GLN A 79 9.29 -16.31 -20.66
N VAL A 80 9.18 -16.57 -21.98
CA VAL A 80 8.29 -17.60 -22.51
C VAL A 80 8.69 -18.99 -21.99
N GLU A 81 9.98 -19.31 -21.97
CA GLU A 81 10.48 -20.57 -21.42
C GLU A 81 10.13 -20.73 -19.93
N GLU A 82 10.30 -19.67 -19.13
CA GLU A 82 9.97 -19.66 -17.71
C GLU A 82 8.47 -19.86 -17.45
N LEU A 83 7.61 -19.11 -18.15
CA LEU A 83 6.16 -19.24 -18.04
C LEU A 83 5.67 -20.63 -18.49
N THR A 84 6.28 -21.19 -19.53
CA THR A 84 5.96 -22.54 -20.02
C THR A 84 6.33 -23.60 -19.00
N LYS A 85 7.48 -23.48 -18.33
CA LYS A 85 7.89 -24.37 -17.22
C LYS A 85 6.90 -24.33 -16.06
N GLN A 86 6.32 -23.16 -15.78
CA GLN A 86 5.28 -22.97 -14.78
C GLN A 86 3.88 -23.43 -15.23
N ARG A 87 3.75 -24.00 -16.45
CA ARG A 87 2.48 -24.41 -17.07
C ARG A 87 1.48 -23.25 -17.22
N ARG A 88 1.97 -22.02 -17.34
CA ARG A 88 1.14 -20.84 -17.57
C ARG A 88 0.84 -20.72 -19.07
N ARG A 89 -0.38 -20.29 -19.39
CA ARG A 89 -0.78 -20.01 -20.77
C ARG A 89 -0.09 -18.74 -21.23
N VAL A 90 0.60 -18.81 -22.37
CA VAL A 90 1.17 -17.65 -23.06
C VAL A 90 0.22 -17.28 -24.20
N PRO A 91 -0.50 -16.15 -24.12
CA PRO A 91 -1.32 -15.68 -25.22
C PRO A 91 -0.44 -15.13 -26.35
N THR A 92 -0.99 -15.14 -27.55
CA THR A 92 -0.35 -14.62 -28.76
C THR A 92 -1.15 -13.43 -29.27
N ASP A 93 -0.48 -12.36 -29.68
CA ASP A 93 -1.14 -11.19 -30.27
C ASP A 93 -1.61 -11.45 -31.72
N ALA A 94 -2.30 -10.47 -32.30
CA ALA A 94 -2.77 -10.54 -33.68
C ALA A 94 -1.64 -10.70 -34.71
N ALA A 95 -0.40 -10.38 -34.35
CA ALA A 95 0.79 -10.52 -35.18
C ALA A 95 1.53 -11.86 -34.97
N GLY A 96 1.01 -12.75 -34.13
CA GLY A 96 1.62 -14.05 -33.87
C GLY A 96 2.77 -14.00 -32.85
N ARG A 97 2.93 -12.90 -32.09
CA ARG A 97 3.98 -12.75 -31.07
C ARG A 97 3.46 -13.17 -29.70
N ASP A 98 4.29 -13.87 -28.94
CA ASP A 98 4.01 -14.19 -27.55
C ASP A 98 3.98 -12.93 -26.69
N VAL A 99 2.90 -12.75 -25.94
CA VAL A 99 2.66 -11.55 -25.14
C VAL A 99 2.24 -11.90 -23.72
N GLU A 100 2.54 -10.99 -22.81
CA GLU A 100 1.95 -10.95 -21.49
C GLU A 100 0.74 -10.03 -21.50
N GLU A 101 -0.35 -10.47 -20.87
CA GLU A 101 -1.54 -9.65 -20.65
C GLU A 101 -1.52 -9.08 -19.23
N LEU A 102 -1.55 -7.75 -19.16
CA LEU A 102 -1.45 -6.96 -17.93
C LEU A 102 -2.72 -6.11 -17.80
N ILE A 103 -3.07 -5.73 -16.57
CA ILE A 103 -4.17 -4.78 -16.34
C ILE A 103 -3.57 -3.39 -16.17
N ARG A 104 -4.06 -2.40 -16.92
CA ARG A 104 -3.68 -1.00 -16.79
C ARG A 104 -4.79 -0.24 -16.06
N PHE A 105 -4.40 0.51 -15.02
CA PHE A 105 -5.32 1.34 -14.26
C PHE A 105 -6.02 2.39 -15.14
N GLY A 106 -7.33 2.57 -14.96
CA GLY A 106 -8.08 3.59 -15.70
C GLY A 106 -7.89 5.00 -15.13
N LEU A 107 -7.80 6.01 -16.00
CA LEU A 107 -7.65 7.41 -15.56
C LEU A 107 -8.86 7.89 -14.73
N GLY A 108 -10.05 7.37 -15.02
CA GLY A 108 -11.29 7.73 -14.31
C GLY A 108 -11.42 7.13 -12.91
N ALA A 109 -10.50 6.24 -12.50
CA ALA A 109 -10.47 5.68 -11.15
C ALA A 109 -9.52 6.48 -10.21
N VAL A 110 -8.80 7.48 -10.73
CA VAL A 110 -7.92 8.34 -9.92
C VAL A 110 -8.77 9.39 -9.18
N ARG A 111 -8.54 9.56 -7.88
CA ARG A 111 -9.23 10.57 -7.07
C ARG A 111 -8.92 11.97 -7.58
N ASN A 112 -9.94 12.84 -7.51
CA ASN A 112 -9.90 14.20 -8.04
C ASN A 112 -9.76 14.31 -9.57
N VAL A 113 -9.80 13.19 -10.32
CA VAL A 113 -9.85 13.20 -11.78
C VAL A 113 -11.29 12.99 -12.23
N GLY A 114 -11.92 14.07 -12.71
CA GLY A 114 -13.31 14.03 -13.18
C GLY A 114 -13.43 13.39 -14.57
N GLU A 115 -14.60 12.83 -14.89
CA GLU A 115 -14.84 12.21 -16.20
C GLU A 115 -14.60 13.17 -17.38
N THR A 116 -14.99 14.44 -17.23
CA THR A 116 -14.78 15.48 -18.25
C THR A 116 -13.30 15.81 -18.47
N ALA A 117 -12.47 15.65 -17.44
CA ALA A 117 -11.03 15.80 -17.53
C ALA A 117 -10.42 14.62 -18.30
N VAL A 118 -10.85 13.39 -18.00
CA VAL A 118 -10.46 12.18 -18.73
C VAL A 118 -10.82 12.30 -20.21
N ASP A 119 -12.04 12.71 -20.53
CA ASP A 119 -12.46 12.93 -21.92
C ASP A 119 -11.58 13.93 -22.65
N SER A 120 -11.22 15.03 -21.97
CA SER A 120 -10.32 16.02 -22.57
C SER A 120 -8.92 15.46 -22.83
N ILE A 121 -8.39 14.62 -21.94
CA ILE A 121 -7.07 14.00 -22.09
C ILE A 121 -7.10 12.99 -23.25
N LEU A 122 -8.12 12.12 -23.28
CA LEU A 122 -8.26 11.10 -24.31
C LEU A 122 -8.48 11.71 -25.69
N ALA A 123 -9.34 12.73 -25.80
CA ALA A 123 -9.57 13.45 -27.06
C ALA A 123 -8.30 14.13 -27.58
N ALA A 124 -7.54 14.81 -26.71
CA ALA A 124 -6.27 15.43 -27.10
C ALA A 124 -5.23 14.38 -27.53
N ARG A 125 -5.21 13.20 -26.90
CA ARG A 125 -4.34 12.08 -27.28
C ARG A 125 -4.72 11.47 -28.63
N GLU A 126 -6.01 11.31 -28.90
CA GLU A 126 -6.51 10.77 -30.15
C GLU A 126 -6.25 11.73 -31.33
N GLN A 127 -6.41 13.04 -31.11
CA GLN A 127 -6.23 14.05 -32.14
C GLN A 127 -4.75 14.30 -32.49
N ASP A 128 -3.89 14.46 -31.48
CA ASP A 128 -2.52 14.95 -31.67
C ASP A 128 -1.44 13.90 -31.31
N GLY A 129 -1.83 12.68 -30.95
CA GLY A 129 -0.91 11.57 -30.62
C GLY A 129 -0.46 11.53 -29.15
N ALA A 130 0.62 10.81 -28.85
CA ALA A 130 1.14 10.69 -27.49
C ALA A 130 1.62 12.05 -26.92
N PHE A 131 1.47 12.24 -25.62
CA PHE A 131 2.05 13.38 -24.89
C PHE A 131 3.54 13.15 -24.66
N LYS A 132 4.33 14.23 -24.77
CA LYS A 132 5.78 14.18 -24.56
C LYS A 132 6.21 14.43 -23.12
N ASN A 133 5.48 15.30 -22.42
CA ASN A 133 5.70 15.69 -21.02
C ASN A 133 4.45 16.42 -20.50
N ILE A 134 4.48 16.83 -19.24
CA ILE A 134 3.36 17.54 -18.61
C ILE A 134 3.07 18.91 -19.27
N PHE A 135 4.10 19.61 -19.76
CA PHE A 135 3.94 20.91 -20.44
C PHE A 135 3.22 20.76 -21.79
N ASP A 136 3.57 19.73 -22.57
CA ASP A 136 2.88 19.38 -23.81
C ASP A 136 1.40 19.04 -23.55
N LEU A 137 1.13 18.24 -22.51
CA LEU A 137 -0.24 17.92 -22.10
C LEU A 137 -1.03 19.20 -21.77
N CYS A 138 -0.51 20.08 -20.91
CA CYS A 138 -1.18 21.32 -20.51
C CYS A 138 -1.50 22.26 -21.68
N ARG A 139 -0.73 22.23 -22.78
CA ARG A 139 -0.98 23.03 -23.98
C ARG A 139 -2.09 22.46 -24.89
N ARG A 140 -2.35 21.16 -24.78
CA ARG A 140 -3.25 20.41 -25.67
C ARG A 140 -4.63 20.16 -25.05
N VAL A 141 -4.71 19.98 -23.73
CA VAL A 141 -5.97 19.70 -23.02
C VAL A 141 -6.74 20.97 -22.66
N ASP A 142 -8.06 20.87 -22.47
CA ASP A 142 -8.88 21.96 -21.94
C ASP A 142 -8.60 22.13 -20.43
N LEU A 143 -7.83 23.16 -20.08
CA LEU A 143 -7.43 23.44 -18.68
C LEU A 143 -8.59 23.91 -17.79
N LYS A 144 -9.78 24.19 -18.35
CA LYS A 144 -11.00 24.39 -17.55
C LYS A 144 -11.52 23.05 -17.02
N ARG A 145 -11.28 21.95 -17.76
CA ARG A 145 -11.66 20.58 -17.37
C ARG A 145 -10.53 19.89 -16.61
N VAL A 146 -9.29 20.06 -17.07
CA VAL A 146 -8.07 19.51 -16.45
C VAL A 146 -7.42 20.58 -15.58
N ASN A 147 -7.85 20.67 -14.33
CA ASN A 147 -7.34 21.66 -13.38
C ASN A 147 -6.04 21.19 -12.67
N LYS A 148 -5.41 22.10 -11.91
CA LYS A 148 -4.19 21.81 -11.11
C LYS A 148 -4.34 20.55 -10.25
N ARG A 149 -5.46 20.42 -9.53
CA ARG A 149 -5.77 19.27 -8.65
C ARG A 149 -5.86 17.94 -9.42
N THR A 150 -6.31 17.97 -10.67
CA THR A 150 -6.34 16.81 -11.57
C THR A 150 -4.91 16.36 -11.90
N LEU A 151 -4.04 17.31 -12.25
CA LEU A 151 -2.64 17.03 -12.57
C LEU A 151 -1.85 16.54 -11.35
N GLU A 152 -2.12 17.10 -10.17
CA GLU A 152 -1.55 16.66 -8.90
C GLU A 152 -1.94 15.19 -8.61
N GLY A 153 -3.24 14.86 -8.73
CA GLY A 153 -3.74 13.49 -8.56
C GLY A 153 -3.14 12.50 -9.55
N LEU A 154 -3.03 12.88 -10.83
CA LEU A 154 -2.39 12.06 -11.87
C LEU A 154 -0.89 11.86 -11.59
N THR A 155 -0.19 12.87 -11.09
CA THR A 155 1.23 12.79 -10.73
C THR A 155 1.43 11.86 -9.55
N TYR A 156 0.63 12.02 -8.48
CA TYR A 156 0.66 11.13 -7.32
C TYR A 156 0.34 9.68 -7.67
N ALA A 157 -0.63 9.46 -8.58
CA ALA A 157 -0.99 8.14 -9.08
C ALA A 157 0.08 7.50 -10.00
N GLY A 158 1.08 8.25 -10.45
CA GLY A 158 2.13 7.76 -11.35
C GLY A 158 1.78 7.80 -12.84
N ALA A 159 0.73 8.53 -13.22
CA ALA A 159 0.28 8.63 -14.61
C ALA A 159 1.28 9.29 -15.57
N PHE A 160 2.23 10.05 -15.02
CA PHE A 160 3.28 10.73 -15.78
C PHE A 160 4.63 10.00 -15.77
N ASP A 161 4.77 8.89 -15.04
CA ASP A 161 6.07 8.22 -14.86
C ASP A 161 6.69 7.78 -16.20
N GLY A 162 5.87 7.25 -17.13
CA GLY A 162 6.35 6.82 -18.46
C GLY A 162 6.56 7.97 -19.45
N VAL A 163 6.10 9.17 -19.12
CA VAL A 163 6.22 10.36 -20.00
C VAL A 163 7.31 11.31 -19.51
N CYS A 164 7.63 11.25 -18.21
CA CYS A 164 8.66 12.07 -17.57
C CYS A 164 9.75 11.17 -16.98
N GLU A 165 10.27 10.19 -17.74
CA GLU A 165 11.21 9.18 -17.24
C GLU A 165 12.50 9.76 -16.62
N GLU A 166 12.94 10.92 -17.10
CA GLU A 166 14.12 11.62 -16.60
C GLU A 166 13.87 12.43 -15.32
N GLN A 167 12.62 12.51 -14.86
CA GLN A 167 12.21 13.33 -13.72
C GLN A 167 11.55 12.47 -12.64
N HIS A 168 11.91 12.69 -11.39
CA HIS A 168 11.17 12.09 -10.28
C HIS A 168 9.83 12.81 -10.07
N ARG A 169 8.84 12.12 -9.49
CA ARG A 169 7.49 12.65 -9.28
C ARG A 169 7.47 13.98 -8.51
N ALA A 170 8.41 14.19 -7.57
CA ALA A 170 8.52 15.46 -6.85
C ALA A 170 8.86 16.65 -7.75
N GLY A 171 9.75 16.46 -8.74
CA GLY A 171 10.10 17.49 -9.72
C GLY A 171 8.93 17.78 -10.66
N VAL A 172 8.23 16.74 -11.13
CA VAL A 172 7.00 16.89 -11.92
C VAL A 172 5.94 17.65 -11.13
N MET A 173 5.75 17.32 -9.85
CA MET A 173 4.81 18.00 -8.96
C MET A 173 5.13 19.48 -8.80
N ALA A 174 6.41 19.82 -8.60
CA ALA A 174 6.86 21.21 -8.48
C ALA A 174 6.68 22.00 -9.79
N ALA A 175 6.69 21.32 -10.95
CA ALA A 175 6.53 21.94 -12.26
C ALA A 175 5.07 22.21 -12.67
N ILE A 176 4.07 21.61 -12.00
CA ILE A 176 2.65 21.67 -12.41
C ILE A 176 2.16 23.12 -12.57
N GLU A 177 2.52 24.00 -11.63
CA GLU A 177 2.07 25.39 -11.66
C GLU A 177 2.56 26.12 -12.91
N SER A 178 3.86 26.02 -13.20
CA SER A 178 4.44 26.60 -14.42
C SER A 178 3.86 25.96 -15.69
N ALA A 179 3.63 24.64 -15.70
CA ALA A 179 3.05 23.95 -16.85
C ALA A 179 1.62 24.43 -17.16
N VAL A 180 0.79 24.63 -16.12
CA VAL A 180 -0.56 25.17 -16.26
C VAL A 180 -0.53 26.62 -16.76
N GLU A 181 0.34 27.47 -16.21
CA GLU A 181 0.49 28.87 -16.64
C GLU A 181 0.88 28.98 -18.11
N GLN A 182 1.87 28.18 -18.54
CA GLN A 182 2.30 28.12 -19.95
C GLN A 182 1.19 27.60 -20.86
N GLY A 183 0.45 26.56 -20.43
CA GLY A 183 -0.69 26.02 -21.17
C GLY A 183 -1.81 27.04 -21.35
N GLN A 184 -2.17 27.78 -20.30
CA GLN A 184 -3.17 28.84 -20.38
C GLN A 184 -2.72 29.99 -21.28
N SER A 185 -1.43 30.36 -21.24
CA SER A 185 -0.90 31.39 -22.14
C SER A 185 -0.98 30.95 -23.60
N ALA A 186 -0.58 29.72 -23.90
CA ALA A 186 -0.66 29.18 -25.26
C ALA A 186 -2.11 29.09 -25.79
N GLN A 187 -3.08 28.81 -24.91
CA GLN A 187 -4.50 28.82 -25.27
C GLN A 187 -5.01 30.23 -25.57
N ARG A 188 -4.66 31.22 -24.73
CA ARG A 188 -5.00 32.64 -24.99
C ARG A 188 -4.40 33.14 -26.30
N ASP A 189 -3.16 32.76 -26.61
CA ASP A 189 -2.49 33.13 -27.87
C ASP A 189 -3.21 32.52 -29.09
N ARG A 190 -3.73 31.29 -28.96
CA ARG A 190 -4.50 30.62 -30.01
C ARG A 190 -5.90 31.21 -30.18
N GLU A 191 -6.60 31.49 -29.08
CA GLU A 191 -7.95 32.08 -29.06
C GLU A 191 -7.97 33.54 -29.53
N SER A 192 -6.94 34.32 -29.17
CA SER A 192 -6.80 35.70 -29.63
C SER A 192 -6.53 35.80 -31.14
N GLY A 193 -6.14 34.70 -31.77
CA GLY A 193 -5.87 34.59 -33.19
C GLY A 193 -4.66 35.42 -33.60
N GLN A 194 -3.94 34.98 -34.62
CA GLN A 194 -3.00 35.82 -35.36
C GLN A 194 -3.73 36.96 -36.12
N ASN A 195 -4.49 37.80 -35.41
CA ASN A 195 -5.24 38.95 -35.96
C ASN A 195 -4.83 40.28 -35.34
N SER A 196 -3.83 40.32 -34.47
CA SER A 196 -3.26 41.60 -34.06
C SER A 196 -2.15 41.97 -35.02
N LEU A 197 -2.38 42.99 -35.87
CA LEU A 197 -1.34 43.69 -36.64
C LEU A 197 -0.18 44.20 -35.76
N PHE A 198 -0.33 44.15 -34.42
CA PHE A 198 0.72 44.41 -33.43
C PHE A 198 1.56 43.19 -33.02
N ALA A 199 1.19 41.95 -33.37
CA ALA A 199 2.03 40.77 -33.12
C ALA A 199 3.33 40.79 -33.96
N VAL A 200 3.35 41.57 -35.04
CA VAL A 200 4.54 41.84 -35.87
C VAL A 200 5.58 42.71 -35.13
N LEU A 201 5.20 43.40 -34.05
CA LEU A 201 6.09 44.27 -33.26
C LEU A 201 6.69 43.57 -32.02
N GLY A 202 6.70 42.23 -31.99
CA GLY A 202 7.58 41.49 -31.08
C GLY A 202 7.09 41.37 -29.64
N THR A 203 5.79 41.14 -29.42
CA THR A 203 5.39 40.48 -28.18
C THR A 203 6.01 39.08 -28.18
N PRO A 204 6.82 38.71 -27.16
CA PRO A 204 7.39 37.38 -27.10
C PRO A 204 6.24 36.39 -27.13
N THR A 205 6.23 35.51 -28.13
CA THR A 205 5.41 34.31 -28.10
C THR A 205 5.70 33.61 -26.77
N ALA A 206 4.68 33.16 -26.06
CA ALA A 206 4.87 32.45 -24.80
C ALA A 206 5.82 31.27 -25.05
N GLU A 207 7.08 31.44 -24.64
CA GLU A 207 8.15 30.52 -24.97
C GLU A 207 7.83 29.21 -24.28
N TYR A 208 7.82 28.12 -25.05
CA TYR A 208 7.68 26.79 -24.47
C TYR A 208 8.97 26.49 -23.72
N VAL A 209 8.90 26.49 -22.40
CA VAL A 209 10.04 26.23 -21.53
C VAL A 209 9.72 25.01 -20.69
N GLU A 210 10.24 23.87 -21.12
CA GLU A 210 10.25 22.66 -20.31
C GLU A 210 11.34 22.79 -19.24
N ARG A 211 10.95 23.24 -18.05
CA ARG A 211 11.86 23.40 -16.91
C ARG A 211 11.26 22.82 -15.64
N TYR A 212 11.96 21.87 -15.07
CA TYR A 212 11.63 21.26 -13.79
C TYR A 212 12.45 21.93 -12.68
N PRO A 213 11.83 22.33 -11.56
CA PRO A 213 12.56 22.81 -10.40
C PRO A 213 13.42 21.69 -9.80
N GLU A 214 14.66 22.02 -9.41
CA GLU A 214 15.50 21.10 -8.62
C GLU A 214 14.93 21.00 -7.21
N VAL A 215 14.36 19.84 -6.88
CA VAL A 215 13.80 19.53 -5.57
C VAL A 215 14.25 18.14 -5.14
N GLU A 216 14.26 17.88 -3.83
CA GLU A 216 14.60 16.56 -3.31
C GLU A 216 13.55 15.52 -3.75
N GLU A 217 14.02 14.33 -4.13
CA GLU A 217 13.13 13.22 -4.45
C GLU A 217 12.39 12.74 -3.19
N TRP A 218 11.11 12.40 -3.35
CA TRP A 218 10.34 11.82 -2.25
C TRP A 218 10.94 10.49 -1.82
N ASP A 219 11.04 10.29 -0.52
CA ASP A 219 11.42 8.98 -0.01
C ASP A 219 10.34 7.93 -0.38
N PRO A 220 10.68 6.62 -0.38
CA PRO A 220 9.73 5.58 -0.80
C PRO A 220 8.43 5.55 0.02
N ARG A 221 8.46 5.95 1.31
CA ARG A 221 7.26 6.02 2.15
C ARG A 221 6.39 7.19 1.71
N GLN A 222 6.96 8.37 1.49
CA GLN A 222 6.23 9.53 0.97
C GLN A 222 5.58 9.21 -0.38
N LYS A 223 6.30 8.57 -1.30
CA LYS A 223 5.75 8.15 -2.61
C LYS A 223 4.53 7.24 -2.46
N LEU A 224 4.58 6.25 -1.56
CA LEU A 224 3.44 5.37 -1.28
C LEU A 224 2.25 6.12 -0.63
N LEU A 225 2.51 7.08 0.25
CA LEU A 225 1.45 7.89 0.86
C LEU A 225 0.72 8.75 -0.18
N HIS A 226 1.46 9.36 -1.10
CA HIS A 226 0.88 10.10 -2.22
C HIS A 226 0.09 9.18 -3.16
N GLU A 227 0.59 7.98 -3.45
CA GLU A 227 -0.16 6.98 -4.21
C GLU A 227 -1.48 6.62 -3.52
N ARG A 228 -1.47 6.36 -2.20
CA ARG A 228 -2.70 6.12 -1.42
C ARG A 228 -3.64 7.32 -1.46
N GLU A 229 -3.13 8.54 -1.41
CA GLU A 229 -3.95 9.75 -1.51
C GLU A 229 -4.68 9.84 -2.86
N ALA A 230 -3.99 9.50 -3.95
CA ALA A 230 -4.51 9.61 -5.32
C ALA A 230 -5.38 8.42 -5.74
N LEU A 231 -5.05 7.20 -5.35
CA LEU A 231 -5.79 5.99 -5.73
C LEU A 231 -6.77 5.55 -4.65
N GLY A 232 -6.54 5.95 -3.40
CA GLY A 232 -7.30 5.53 -2.24
C GLY A 232 -6.73 4.29 -1.54
N PHE A 233 -5.73 3.63 -2.10
CA PHE A 233 -5.06 2.42 -1.59
C PHE A 233 -3.64 2.34 -2.20
N TYR A 234 -2.81 1.42 -1.70
CA TYR A 234 -1.47 1.21 -2.24
C TYR A 234 -1.47 0.19 -3.40
N LEU A 235 -0.96 0.60 -4.57
CA LEU A 235 -0.92 -0.18 -5.81
C LEU A 235 0.49 -0.70 -6.14
N THR A 236 1.55 0.11 -6.01
CA THR A 236 2.91 -0.28 -6.43
C THR A 236 3.70 -1.02 -5.36
N GLY A 237 3.28 -0.91 -4.09
CA GLY A 237 3.84 -1.63 -2.95
C GLY A 237 2.95 -1.46 -1.73
N HIS A 238 3.41 -1.88 -0.55
CA HIS A 238 2.70 -1.64 0.71
C HIS A 238 3.71 -1.36 1.84
N PRO A 239 3.38 -0.48 2.82
CA PRO A 239 4.26 -0.25 3.97
C PRO A 239 4.64 -1.52 4.75
N LEU A 240 3.84 -2.57 4.64
CA LEU A 240 4.07 -3.89 5.25
C LEU A 240 5.17 -4.71 4.54
N ASP A 241 5.55 -4.39 3.31
CA ASP A 241 6.47 -5.21 2.52
C ASP A 241 7.86 -5.33 3.19
N ARG A 242 8.25 -4.31 3.96
CA ARG A 242 9.51 -4.32 4.74
C ARG A 242 9.48 -5.22 5.98
N PHE A 243 8.29 -5.68 6.37
CA PHE A 243 8.07 -6.45 7.59
C PHE A 243 7.55 -7.86 7.30
N GLN A 244 7.60 -8.34 6.05
CA GLN A 244 7.03 -9.65 5.67
C GLN A 244 7.50 -10.80 6.58
N GLN A 245 8.79 -10.86 6.94
CA GLN A 245 9.30 -11.88 7.86
C GLN A 245 8.67 -11.80 9.26
N ASP A 246 8.45 -10.59 9.78
CA ASP A 246 7.81 -10.39 11.08
C ASP A 246 6.31 -10.75 11.01
N ILE A 247 5.66 -10.42 9.90
CA ILE A 247 4.25 -10.72 9.64
C ILE A 247 4.04 -12.24 9.57
N GLU A 248 4.82 -12.95 8.76
CA GLU A 248 4.73 -14.41 8.61
C GLU A 248 4.88 -15.16 9.94
N ARG A 249 5.64 -14.61 10.88
CA ARG A 249 5.89 -15.21 12.19
C ARG A 249 4.81 -14.89 13.22
N HIS A 250 4.27 -13.67 13.20
CA HIS A 250 3.44 -13.16 14.29
C HIS A 250 1.96 -12.98 13.93
N ALA A 251 1.64 -12.70 12.67
CA ALA A 251 0.26 -12.59 12.22
C ALA A 251 -0.36 -13.99 12.06
N THR A 252 -1.62 -14.13 12.48
CA THR A 252 -2.36 -15.39 12.36
C THR A 252 -3.39 -15.37 11.24
N CYS A 253 -3.68 -14.18 10.70
CA CYS A 253 -4.72 -13.96 9.71
C CYS A 253 -4.41 -12.70 8.91
N ARG A 254 -4.78 -12.70 7.62
CA ARG A 254 -4.85 -11.50 6.76
C ARG A 254 -6.25 -10.91 6.79
N THR A 255 -6.43 -9.64 6.45
CA THR A 255 -7.76 -9.02 6.46
C THR A 255 -8.75 -9.72 5.52
N GLY A 256 -8.28 -10.16 4.34
CA GLY A 256 -9.10 -10.87 3.35
C GLY A 256 -9.62 -12.24 3.80
N GLU A 257 -9.02 -12.83 4.83
CA GLU A 257 -9.42 -14.13 5.39
C GLU A 257 -10.39 -14.02 6.57
N LEU A 258 -10.73 -12.80 7.01
CA LEU A 258 -11.57 -12.61 8.19
C LEU A 258 -13.02 -13.04 7.98
N SER A 259 -13.55 -12.88 6.76
CA SER A 259 -14.94 -13.21 6.43
C SER A 259 -15.27 -14.70 6.59
N ILE A 260 -14.26 -15.58 6.55
CA ILE A 260 -14.40 -17.02 6.72
C ILE A 260 -14.10 -17.49 8.15
N LYS A 261 -13.69 -16.59 9.06
CA LYS A 261 -13.44 -16.94 10.47
C LYS A 261 -14.74 -17.03 11.25
N HIS A 262 -14.73 -17.86 12.28
CA HIS A 262 -15.86 -17.98 13.20
C HIS A 262 -15.92 -16.80 14.17
N ASP A 263 -17.13 -16.50 14.64
CA ASP A 263 -17.34 -15.51 15.70
C ASP A 263 -16.55 -15.89 16.97
N ASN A 264 -15.97 -14.88 17.62
CA ASN A 264 -15.09 -15.00 18.77
C ASN A 264 -13.75 -15.71 18.53
N THR A 265 -13.21 -15.69 17.30
CA THR A 265 -11.87 -16.19 17.02
C THR A 265 -10.82 -15.13 17.37
N ASP A 266 -9.81 -15.48 18.16
CA ASP A 266 -8.67 -14.59 18.42
C ASP A 266 -7.73 -14.55 17.19
N VAL A 267 -7.39 -13.33 16.75
CA VAL A 267 -6.57 -13.10 15.57
C VAL A 267 -5.52 -12.02 15.81
N ARG A 268 -4.41 -12.13 15.07
CA ARG A 268 -3.36 -11.11 14.98
C ARG A 268 -3.21 -10.72 13.52
N ILE A 269 -3.35 -9.43 13.23
CA ILE A 269 -3.37 -8.90 11.88
C ILE A 269 -2.30 -7.82 11.79
N ALA A 270 -1.45 -7.91 10.79
CA ALA A 270 -0.51 -6.85 10.47
C ALA A 270 -1.16 -5.88 9.47
N GLY A 271 -1.04 -4.58 9.73
CA GLY A 271 -1.72 -3.57 8.92
C GLY A 271 -1.20 -2.16 9.16
N VAL A 272 -1.77 -1.21 8.45
CA VAL A 272 -1.65 0.23 8.70
C VAL A 272 -2.98 0.75 9.24
N ILE A 273 -2.93 1.68 10.19
CA ILE A 273 -4.13 2.28 10.78
C ILE A 273 -4.60 3.43 9.90
N CYS A 274 -5.87 3.39 9.52
CA CYS A 274 -6.55 4.40 8.72
C CYS A 274 -7.83 4.86 9.44
N GLU A 275 -8.34 6.05 9.09
CA GLU A 275 -9.67 6.53 9.53
C GLU A 275 -9.90 6.49 11.06
N PHE A 276 -8.88 6.83 11.84
CA PHE A 276 -8.96 6.84 13.30
C PHE A 276 -9.97 7.87 13.80
N LYS A 277 -10.84 7.45 14.73
CA LYS A 277 -11.83 8.29 15.39
C LYS A 277 -12.00 7.91 16.85
N GLU A 278 -11.80 8.87 17.73
CA GLU A 278 -12.09 8.74 19.15
C GLU A 278 -13.45 9.35 19.49
N ILE A 279 -14.22 8.68 20.36
CA ILE A 279 -15.48 9.21 20.89
C ILE A 279 -15.58 8.98 22.40
N GLN A 280 -16.30 9.87 23.08
CA GLN A 280 -16.73 9.65 24.45
C GLN A 280 -18.02 8.84 24.49
N THR A 281 -18.04 7.76 25.29
CA THR A 281 -19.26 6.94 25.38
C THR A 281 -20.41 7.70 26.05
N LYS A 282 -21.59 7.68 25.42
CA LYS A 282 -22.81 8.26 26.00
C LYS A 282 -23.18 7.69 27.37
N SER A 283 -22.74 6.46 27.64
CA SER A 283 -22.93 5.76 28.92
C SER A 283 -21.98 6.21 30.03
N GLY A 284 -21.05 7.13 29.77
CA GLY A 284 -20.08 7.61 30.77
C GLY A 284 -19.02 6.59 31.18
N LYS A 285 -18.81 5.53 30.39
CA LYS A 285 -17.86 4.43 30.69
C LYS A 285 -16.43 4.74 30.25
N GLY A 286 -16.15 5.97 29.85
CA GLY A 286 -14.87 6.42 29.30
C GLY A 286 -14.84 6.53 27.77
N PRO A 287 -13.67 6.90 27.20
CA PRO A 287 -13.44 6.98 25.77
C PRO A 287 -13.45 5.62 25.10
N MET A 288 -13.79 5.59 23.81
CA MET A 288 -13.60 4.44 22.93
C MET A 288 -13.12 4.95 21.57
N CYS A 289 -12.43 4.12 20.81
CA CYS A 289 -12.00 4.49 19.46
C CYS A 289 -12.36 3.43 18.41
N PHE A 290 -12.49 3.93 17.18
CA PHE A 290 -12.72 3.18 15.96
C PHE A 290 -11.60 3.52 14.99
N PHE A 291 -11.15 2.55 14.22
CA PHE A 291 -10.21 2.75 13.12
C PHE A 291 -10.33 1.62 12.12
N GLN A 292 -9.82 1.82 10.91
CA GLN A 292 -9.63 0.77 9.92
C GLN A 292 -8.21 0.22 10.03
N VAL A 293 -8.06 -1.10 9.93
CA VAL A 293 -6.77 -1.77 9.73
C VAL A 293 -6.72 -2.23 8.29
N GLU A 294 -5.72 -1.74 7.55
CA GLU A 294 -5.54 -2.01 6.12
C GLU A 294 -4.27 -2.83 5.86
N ASP A 295 -4.38 -3.87 5.04
CA ASP A 295 -3.26 -4.63 4.48
C ASP A 295 -3.39 -4.74 2.94
N GLN A 296 -2.51 -5.51 2.28
CA GLN A 296 -2.58 -5.69 0.81
C GLN A 296 -3.84 -6.40 0.30
N PHE A 297 -4.67 -6.95 1.20
CA PHE A 297 -5.79 -7.84 0.90
C PHE A 297 -7.15 -7.24 1.27
N GLY A 298 -7.17 -6.10 1.97
CA GLY A 298 -8.41 -5.43 2.34
C GLY A 298 -8.33 -4.61 3.62
N ARG A 299 -9.50 -4.34 4.18
CA ARG A 299 -9.69 -3.49 5.37
C ARG A 299 -10.67 -4.12 6.35
N VAL A 300 -10.45 -3.89 7.64
CA VAL A 300 -11.36 -4.28 8.72
C VAL A 300 -11.51 -3.18 9.75
N GLU A 301 -12.74 -2.96 10.23
CA GLU A 301 -13.02 -2.02 11.30
C GLU A 301 -12.57 -2.62 12.65
N GLY A 302 -11.63 -1.94 13.29
CA GLY A 302 -11.19 -2.17 14.66
C GLY A 302 -11.98 -1.31 15.65
N ILE A 303 -12.42 -1.92 16.75
CA ILE A 303 -13.12 -1.25 17.85
C ILE A 303 -12.33 -1.50 19.14
N VAL A 304 -11.94 -0.42 19.81
CA VAL A 304 -11.33 -0.48 21.15
C VAL A 304 -12.34 0.03 22.16
N PHE A 305 -12.82 -0.87 23.02
CA PHE A 305 -13.76 -0.52 24.08
C PHE A 305 -13.05 0.19 25.25
N PRO A 306 -13.79 0.96 26.07
CA PRO A 306 -13.18 1.78 27.13
C PRO A 306 -12.31 1.02 28.13
N LYS A 307 -12.63 -0.25 28.39
CA LYS A 307 -11.81 -1.09 29.29
C LYS A 307 -10.43 -1.40 28.69
N SER A 308 -10.35 -1.67 27.39
CA SER A 308 -9.09 -1.90 26.69
C SER A 308 -8.35 -0.57 26.47
N TYR A 309 -9.10 0.52 26.27
CA TYR A 309 -8.56 1.88 26.16
C TYR A 309 -7.83 2.30 27.44
N ALA A 310 -8.51 2.23 28.59
CA ALA A 310 -7.98 2.63 29.90
C ALA A 310 -6.87 1.70 30.44
N ARG A 311 -6.66 0.53 29.83
CA ARG A 311 -5.62 -0.43 30.23
C ARG A 311 -4.22 -0.02 29.80
N VAL A 312 -4.13 0.94 28.90
CA VAL A 312 -2.88 1.36 28.24
C VAL A 312 -2.56 2.81 28.57
N ASP A 313 -3.40 3.48 29.36
CA ASP A 313 -3.07 4.76 29.97
C ASP A 313 -1.93 4.50 30.95
N ASP A 314 -0.71 4.78 30.49
CA ASP A 314 0.47 4.75 31.32
C ASP A 314 0.41 5.97 32.24
N GLU A 315 -0.03 5.76 33.50
CA GLU A 315 -0.15 6.83 34.49
C GLU A 315 1.18 7.58 34.72
N GLU A 316 2.34 6.97 34.42
CA GLU A 316 3.65 7.61 34.53
C GLU A 316 4.00 8.52 33.35
N ARG A 317 3.45 8.25 32.15
CA ARG A 317 3.73 9.01 30.92
C ARG A 317 2.61 9.95 30.50
N GLY A 318 1.40 9.78 31.05
CA GLY A 318 0.23 10.62 30.76
C GLY A 318 -0.26 10.55 29.31
N GLU A 319 0.10 9.50 28.58
CA GLU A 319 -0.31 9.30 27.18
C GLU A 319 -1.49 8.34 27.10
N THR A 320 -2.56 8.77 26.45
CA THR A 320 -3.72 7.90 26.22
C THR A 320 -3.46 6.90 25.11
N PHE A 321 -4.27 5.82 25.06
CA PHE A 321 -4.25 4.90 23.92
C PHE A 321 -4.48 5.63 22.58
N GLY A 322 -5.36 6.63 22.55
CA GLY A 322 -5.62 7.47 21.38
C GLY A 322 -4.41 8.28 20.95
N ASP A 323 -3.70 8.92 21.89
CA ASP A 323 -2.46 9.66 21.61
C ASP A 323 -1.41 8.74 21.00
N ARG A 324 -1.30 7.51 21.51
CA ARG A 324 -0.39 6.50 20.99
C ARG A 324 -0.74 6.11 19.55
N LEU A 325 -2.01 5.88 19.26
CA LEU A 325 -2.45 5.57 17.89
C LEU A 325 -2.20 6.74 16.93
N GLN A 326 -2.43 7.98 17.36
CA GLN A 326 -2.13 9.16 16.56
C GLN A 326 -0.63 9.30 16.27
N LYS A 327 0.23 9.00 17.25
CA LYS A 327 1.70 9.00 17.07
C LYS A 327 2.20 7.90 16.15
N ILE A 328 1.54 6.73 16.14
CA ILE A 328 1.84 5.66 15.19
C ILE A 328 1.58 6.15 13.76
N GLY A 329 0.46 6.84 13.53
CA GLY A 329 0.09 7.33 12.20
C GLY A 329 0.08 6.21 11.16
N ASP A 330 0.86 6.36 10.10
CA ASP A 330 0.97 5.37 9.01
C ASP A 330 2.06 4.31 9.25
N ASP A 331 2.65 4.21 10.46
CA ASP A 331 3.61 3.15 10.76
C ASP A 331 2.91 1.77 10.81
N PRO A 332 3.50 0.73 10.21
CA PRO A 332 2.95 -0.63 10.29
C PRO A 332 2.80 -1.14 11.73
N VAL A 333 1.65 -1.76 12.00
CA VAL A 333 1.28 -2.30 13.31
C VAL A 333 0.89 -3.78 13.23
N LEU A 334 1.04 -4.47 14.35
CA LEU A 334 0.39 -5.74 14.66
C LEU A 334 -0.79 -5.45 15.61
N VAL A 335 -1.99 -5.73 15.14
CA VAL A 335 -3.23 -5.59 15.90
C VAL A 335 -3.66 -6.96 16.41
N THR A 336 -3.82 -7.10 17.72
CA THR A 336 -4.35 -8.31 18.35
C THR A 336 -5.76 -8.06 18.82
N GLY A 337 -6.68 -8.97 18.51
CA GLY A 337 -8.06 -8.84 18.90
C GLY A 337 -8.89 -10.08 18.60
N CYS A 338 -10.20 -9.93 18.76
CA CYS A 338 -11.17 -10.99 18.57
C CYS A 338 -12.16 -10.64 17.46
N VAL A 339 -12.44 -11.59 16.58
CA VAL A 339 -13.40 -11.39 15.48
C VAL A 339 -14.83 -11.36 16.04
N GLU A 340 -15.57 -10.30 15.71
CA GLU A 340 -17.02 -10.20 15.94
C GLU A 340 -17.72 -10.26 14.57
N VAL A 341 -18.55 -11.28 14.38
CA VAL A 341 -19.30 -11.51 13.14
C VAL A 341 -20.76 -11.10 13.36
N GLU A 342 -21.21 -10.07 12.64
CA GLU A 342 -22.62 -9.68 12.59
C GLU A 342 -23.29 -10.43 11.44
N THR A 343 -24.35 -11.19 11.73
CA THR A 343 -25.16 -11.92 10.75
C THR A 343 -26.47 -11.20 10.45
N ASN A 344 -26.92 -11.24 9.20
CA ASN A 344 -28.24 -10.76 8.79
C ASN A 344 -29.36 -11.71 9.26
N GLU A 345 -30.63 -11.29 9.07
CA GLU A 345 -31.82 -12.09 9.40
C GLU A 345 -31.85 -13.46 8.68
N GLU A 346 -31.16 -13.57 7.55
CA GLU A 346 -31.01 -14.79 6.73
C GLU A 346 -29.84 -15.68 7.18
N GLY A 347 -29.09 -15.29 8.22
CA GLY A 347 -27.96 -16.04 8.76
C GLY A 347 -26.64 -15.87 8.00
N GLU A 348 -26.63 -15.05 6.95
CA GLU A 348 -25.41 -14.70 6.20
C GLU A 348 -24.56 -13.67 6.95
N VAL A 349 -23.23 -13.76 6.79
CA VAL A 349 -22.28 -12.82 7.38
C VAL A 349 -22.46 -11.45 6.73
N ALA A 350 -22.95 -10.48 7.51
CA ALA A 350 -23.20 -9.12 7.07
C ALA A 350 -21.96 -8.25 7.18
N ARG A 351 -21.29 -8.33 8.33
CA ARG A 351 -20.11 -7.52 8.64
C ARG A 351 -19.20 -8.25 9.60
N THR A 352 -17.90 -8.10 9.39
CA THR A 352 -16.87 -8.60 10.30
C THR A 352 -16.16 -7.40 10.91
N LYS A 353 -16.03 -7.39 12.24
CA LYS A 353 -15.34 -6.36 13.01
C LYS A 353 -14.28 -7.00 13.89
N LEU A 354 -13.28 -6.22 14.27
CA LEU A 354 -12.23 -6.65 15.17
C LEU A 354 -12.38 -5.94 16.51
N LEU A 355 -12.64 -6.70 17.57
CA LEU A 355 -12.57 -6.20 18.94
C LEU A 355 -11.11 -6.18 19.38
N VAL A 356 -10.52 -5.00 19.38
CA VAL A 356 -9.08 -4.83 19.54
C VAL A 356 -8.71 -4.84 21.02
N ASP A 357 -7.77 -5.73 21.36
CA ASP A 357 -7.21 -5.88 22.70
C ASP A 357 -5.86 -5.16 22.82
N SER A 358 -5.02 -5.20 21.77
CA SER A 358 -3.74 -4.48 21.74
C SER A 358 -3.30 -4.09 20.33
N VAL A 359 -2.49 -3.04 20.26
CA VAL A 359 -1.85 -2.54 19.03
C VAL A 359 -0.38 -2.25 19.36
N LEU A 360 0.54 -2.85 18.61
CA LEU A 360 1.98 -2.63 18.72
C LEU A 360 2.55 -2.31 17.33
N THR A 361 3.54 -1.44 17.23
CA THR A 361 4.23 -1.23 15.94
C THR A 361 5.04 -2.48 15.57
N LEU A 362 5.14 -2.81 14.28
CA LEU A 362 5.95 -3.96 13.86
C LEU A 362 7.44 -3.79 14.22
N LYS A 363 7.92 -2.54 14.31
CA LYS A 363 9.25 -2.22 14.86
C LYS A 363 9.40 -2.66 16.32
N ALA A 364 8.39 -2.39 17.16
CA ALA A 364 8.39 -2.83 18.55
C ALA A 364 8.29 -4.36 18.66
N VAL A 365 7.40 -4.97 17.88
CA VAL A 365 7.25 -6.44 17.79
C VAL A 365 8.58 -7.08 17.43
N ARG A 366 9.28 -6.56 16.40
CA ARG A 366 10.61 -7.02 16.02
C ARG A 366 11.63 -6.84 17.13
N ALA A 367 11.64 -5.68 17.80
CA ALA A 367 12.59 -5.41 18.88
C ALA A 367 12.40 -6.37 20.07
N GLU A 368 11.15 -6.69 20.42
CA GLU A 368 10.81 -7.61 21.51
C GLU A 368 11.02 -9.08 21.15
N SER A 369 10.75 -9.48 19.89
CA SER A 369 10.94 -10.87 19.44
C SER A 369 12.40 -11.19 19.11
N THR A 370 13.22 -10.17 18.82
CA THR A 370 14.63 -10.36 18.48
C THR A 370 15.47 -10.63 19.73
N SER A 371 15.88 -11.88 19.88
CA SER A 371 16.78 -12.31 20.94
C SER A 371 18.21 -11.80 20.76
N LYS A 372 18.68 -11.65 19.51
CA LYS A 372 20.03 -11.14 19.16
C LYS A 372 20.13 -10.76 17.69
N LEU A 373 21.03 -9.83 17.39
CA LEU A 373 21.48 -9.51 16.03
C LEU A 373 22.82 -10.21 15.78
N LEU A 374 22.88 -11.09 14.79
CA LEU A 374 24.10 -11.76 14.37
C LEU A 374 24.70 -11.06 13.15
N LEU A 375 25.90 -10.50 13.29
CA LEU A 375 26.70 -9.97 12.19
C LEU A 375 27.72 -11.03 11.77
N ALA A 376 27.54 -11.61 10.59
CA ALA A 376 28.42 -12.59 9.98
C ALA A 376 29.40 -11.90 9.02
N VAL A 377 30.70 -12.02 9.31
CA VAL A 377 31.77 -11.37 8.53
C VAL A 377 32.91 -12.34 8.28
N GLU A 378 33.59 -12.16 7.14
CA GLU A 378 34.86 -12.82 6.89
C GLU A 378 36.00 -12.07 7.60
N LEU A 379 37.02 -12.79 8.09
CA LEU A 379 38.14 -12.19 8.82
C LEU A 379 38.87 -11.10 8.01
N GLU A 380 38.90 -11.24 6.68
CA GLU A 380 39.52 -10.28 5.77
C GLU A 380 38.76 -8.95 5.69
N GLN A 381 37.48 -8.94 6.07
CA GLN A 381 36.65 -7.75 6.09
C GLN A 381 36.88 -6.88 7.33
N LEU A 382 37.52 -7.43 8.37
CA LEU A 382 37.77 -6.78 9.65
C LEU A 382 39.03 -5.91 9.61
N SER A 383 38.92 -4.73 8.98
CA SER A 383 39.95 -3.68 8.98
C SER A 383 39.73 -2.66 10.10
N GLN A 384 40.79 -1.96 10.50
CA GLN A 384 40.72 -0.97 11.59
C GLN A 384 39.70 0.15 11.30
N SER A 385 39.63 0.62 10.04
CA SER A 385 38.64 1.63 9.64
C SER A 385 37.19 1.13 9.73
N ARG A 386 36.94 -0.15 9.42
CA ARG A 386 35.60 -0.76 9.57
C ARG A 386 35.25 -1.02 11.04
N HIS A 387 36.23 -1.37 11.87
CA HIS A 387 36.01 -1.49 13.32
C HIS A 387 35.57 -0.17 13.96
N ASP A 388 36.23 0.93 13.61
CA ASP A 388 35.89 2.24 14.16
C ASP A 388 34.50 2.70 13.69
N LYS A 389 34.16 2.45 12.42
CA LYS A 389 32.80 2.71 11.89
C LYS A 389 31.74 1.83 12.57
N LEU A 390 32.02 0.54 12.81
CA LEU A 390 31.10 -0.34 13.52
C LEU A 390 30.84 0.17 14.95
N LYS A 391 31.87 0.62 15.66
CA LYS A 391 31.69 1.23 17.00
C LYS A 391 30.80 2.46 16.97
N LEU A 392 30.98 3.34 15.97
CA LEU A 392 30.14 4.53 15.79
C LEU A 392 28.68 4.14 15.50
N LEU A 393 28.45 3.16 14.64
CA LEU A 393 27.10 2.68 14.33
C LEU A 393 26.42 2.07 15.57
N VAL A 394 27.12 1.21 16.31
CA VAL A 394 26.56 0.59 17.53
C VAL A 394 26.22 1.65 18.58
N ALA A 395 27.05 2.68 18.73
CA ALA A 395 26.77 3.79 19.64
C ALA A 395 25.59 4.66 19.15
N HIS A 396 25.46 4.87 17.84
CA HIS A 396 24.39 5.68 17.26
C HIS A 396 23.03 4.97 17.32
N PHE A 397 23.01 3.65 17.09
CA PHE A 397 21.79 2.83 17.07
C PHE A 397 21.64 2.01 18.35
N SER A 398 21.78 2.65 19.52
CA SER A 398 21.67 1.97 20.82
C SER A 398 20.26 1.41 21.06
N GLY A 399 20.16 0.21 21.64
CA GLY A 399 18.86 -0.41 21.95
C GLY A 399 18.97 -1.56 22.94
N THR A 400 18.00 -2.48 22.92
CA THR A 400 17.90 -3.60 23.88
C THR A 400 18.46 -4.92 23.34
N CYS A 401 18.65 -5.04 22.03
CA CYS A 401 19.03 -6.30 21.39
C CYS A 401 20.56 -6.53 21.47
N PRO A 402 21.03 -7.67 21.97
CA PRO A 402 22.47 -7.97 21.99
C PRO A 402 23.01 -8.21 20.58
N LEU A 403 24.12 -7.55 20.27
CA LEU A 403 24.88 -7.78 19.04
C LEU A 403 25.87 -8.92 19.25
N GLU A 404 26.00 -9.78 18.25
CA GLU A 404 26.99 -10.83 18.20
C GLU A 404 27.71 -10.85 16.86
N LEU A 405 29.02 -11.08 16.88
CA LEU A 405 29.84 -11.15 15.67
C LEU A 405 30.27 -12.60 15.41
N ARG A 406 29.86 -13.15 14.27
CA ARG A 406 30.39 -14.42 13.76
C ARG A 406 31.49 -14.10 12.76
N VAL A 407 32.73 -14.45 13.11
CA VAL A 407 33.89 -14.25 12.25
C VAL A 407 34.28 -15.59 11.64
N THR A 408 34.29 -15.66 10.31
CA THR A 408 34.71 -16.85 9.56
C THR A 408 36.02 -16.59 8.85
N LYS A 409 36.89 -17.61 8.82
CA LYS A 409 38.03 -17.68 7.91
C LYS A 409 37.87 -18.95 7.10
N ARG A 410 37.75 -18.82 5.77
CA ARG A 410 37.54 -19.96 4.86
C ARG A 410 38.54 -21.07 5.17
N ASP A 411 38.01 -22.29 5.28
CA ASP A 411 38.74 -23.53 5.53
C ASP A 411 39.63 -23.59 6.79
N ARG A 412 39.42 -22.71 7.78
CA ARG A 412 40.12 -22.79 9.06
C ARG A 412 39.21 -22.84 10.28
N PHE A 413 38.39 -21.81 10.48
CA PHE A 413 37.56 -21.70 11.69
C PHE A 413 36.39 -20.73 11.50
N ALA A 414 35.38 -20.93 12.34
CA ALA A 414 34.34 -19.96 12.62
C ALA A 414 34.34 -19.70 14.13
N THR A 415 34.45 -18.45 14.55
CA THR A 415 34.35 -18.05 15.95
C THR A 415 33.17 -17.11 16.15
N ARG A 416 32.62 -17.12 17.36
CA ARG A 416 31.48 -16.30 17.75
C ARG A 416 31.88 -15.43 18.92
N ILE A 417 31.79 -14.12 18.73
CA ILE A 417 32.14 -13.11 19.71
C ILE A 417 30.82 -12.50 20.21
N VAL A 418 30.54 -12.72 21.48
CA VAL A 418 29.39 -12.13 22.16
C VAL A 418 29.84 -10.81 22.77
N PHE A 419 29.22 -9.71 22.39
CA PHE A 419 29.53 -8.42 22.99
C PHE A 419 28.79 -8.24 24.32
N GLY A 420 29.38 -7.45 25.22
CA GLY A 420 28.76 -7.07 26.48
C GLY A 420 27.63 -6.04 26.29
N ASP A 421 26.94 -5.70 27.38
CA ASP A 421 25.74 -4.86 27.36
C ASP A 421 25.93 -3.47 26.73
N SER A 422 27.16 -2.95 26.72
CA SER A 422 27.50 -1.67 26.08
C SER A 422 27.39 -1.67 24.55
N PHE A 423 27.15 -2.83 23.93
CA PHE A 423 27.01 -2.99 22.48
C PHE A 423 25.61 -3.45 22.05
N ARG A 424 24.61 -3.24 22.90
CA ARG A 424 23.22 -3.51 22.53
C ARG A 424 22.70 -2.47 21.54
N VAL A 425 21.93 -2.93 20.58
CA VAL A 425 21.46 -2.14 19.44
C VAL A 425 19.95 -2.22 19.26
N ALA A 426 19.38 -1.25 18.55
CA ALA A 426 18.02 -1.32 18.05
C ALA A 426 18.02 -2.07 16.70
N PRO A 427 17.28 -3.19 16.54
CA PRO A 427 17.27 -3.96 15.30
C PRO A 427 16.36 -3.30 14.23
N ASP A 428 16.66 -2.06 13.88
CA ASP A 428 15.94 -1.31 12.85
C ASP A 428 16.56 -1.48 11.45
N ASP A 429 15.77 -1.18 10.41
CA ASP A 429 16.21 -1.34 9.01
C ASP A 429 17.41 -0.45 8.66
N LYS A 430 17.55 0.71 9.32
CA LYS A 430 18.64 1.65 9.06
C LYS A 430 19.98 1.08 9.51
N LEU A 431 20.02 0.51 10.72
CA LEU A 431 21.20 -0.18 11.23
C LEU A 431 21.57 -1.37 10.34
N LEU A 432 20.59 -2.21 9.98
CA LEU A 432 20.84 -3.36 9.11
C LEU A 432 21.46 -2.92 7.77
N HIS A 433 20.88 -1.90 7.14
CA HIS A 433 21.39 -1.35 5.88
C HIS A 433 22.82 -0.80 6.00
N GLU A 434 23.12 -0.01 7.03
CA GLU A 434 24.48 0.53 7.23
C GLU A 434 25.51 -0.57 7.55
N LEU A 435 25.12 -1.62 8.29
CA LEU A 435 25.98 -2.77 8.54
C LEU A 435 26.26 -3.56 7.25
N GLU A 436 25.25 -3.82 6.43
CA GLU A 436 25.42 -4.49 5.14
C GLU A 436 26.24 -3.66 4.16
N LYS A 437 26.11 -2.33 4.18
CA LYS A 437 26.96 -1.43 3.39
C LYS A 437 28.44 -1.51 3.79
N LEU A 438 28.71 -1.74 5.07
CA LEU A 438 30.08 -1.88 5.58
C LEU A 438 30.70 -3.27 5.34
N PHE A 439 29.90 -4.34 5.50
CA PHE A 439 30.38 -5.72 5.55
C PHE A 439 29.88 -6.62 4.41
N GLY A 440 29.03 -6.11 3.52
CA GLY A 440 28.43 -6.83 2.41
C GLY A 440 26.98 -7.26 2.68
N THR A 441 26.19 -7.39 1.62
CA THR A 441 24.79 -7.81 1.67
C THR A 441 24.65 -9.22 2.26
N GLY A 442 23.67 -9.44 3.14
CA GLY A 442 23.47 -10.72 3.82
C GLY A 442 24.42 -10.97 4.99
N SER A 443 25.22 -9.97 5.39
CA SER A 443 26.08 -10.06 6.58
C SER A 443 25.28 -9.97 7.89
N THR A 444 24.06 -9.46 7.87
CA THR A 444 23.23 -9.33 9.08
C THR A 444 22.12 -10.38 9.14
N GLN A 445 21.91 -10.96 10.32
CA GLN A 445 20.83 -11.90 10.58
C GLN A 445 20.17 -11.60 11.94
N LEU A 446 18.87 -11.34 11.95
CA LEU A 446 18.08 -11.25 13.17
C LEU A 446 17.72 -12.67 13.66
N VAL A 447 18.09 -12.98 14.90
CA VAL A 447 17.68 -14.24 15.53
C VAL A 447 16.56 -13.94 16.51
N GLN A 448 15.37 -14.42 16.19
CA GLN A 448 14.17 -14.20 16.99
C GLN A 448 13.80 -15.43 17.82
N THR A 449 13.25 -15.22 19.01
CA THR A 449 12.63 -16.24 19.85
C THR A 449 11.16 -16.42 19.43
N GLY A 450 10.69 -17.68 19.42
CA GLY A 450 9.40 -18.05 18.81
C GLY A 450 8.13 -17.54 19.52
N GLU A 451 8.23 -16.98 20.72
CA GLU A 451 7.08 -16.49 21.49
C GLU A 451 7.35 -15.10 22.05
N ILE A 452 6.51 -14.13 21.67
CA ILE A 452 6.40 -12.84 22.36
C ILE A 452 5.43 -13.04 23.51
N SER A 453 5.81 -12.58 24.71
CA SER A 453 4.91 -12.40 25.85
C SER A 453 3.97 -11.21 25.56
N LEU A 454 2.90 -11.45 24.78
CA LEU A 454 1.82 -10.48 24.61
C LEU A 454 0.96 -10.47 25.90
N PRO A 455 0.36 -9.32 26.28
CA PRO A 455 -0.51 -9.25 27.45
C PRO A 455 -1.59 -10.34 27.38
N GLU A 456 -1.74 -11.14 28.44
CA GLU A 456 -2.63 -12.30 28.47
C GLU A 456 -4.05 -11.95 27.98
N LEU A 457 -4.54 -12.71 26.99
CA LEU A 457 -5.92 -12.69 26.51
C LEU A 457 -6.85 -13.08 27.67
N ASN A 458 -7.35 -12.09 28.40
CA ASN A 458 -8.07 -12.37 29.63
C ASN A 458 -9.54 -12.75 29.34
N ASN A 459 -9.79 -14.06 29.28
CA ASN A 459 -11.10 -14.68 29.07
C ASN A 459 -12.16 -14.30 30.12
N ASP A 460 -11.77 -13.84 31.32
CA ASP A 460 -12.71 -13.55 32.41
C ASP A 460 -13.51 -12.25 32.23
N ALA A 461 -12.97 -11.30 31.46
CA ALA A 461 -13.69 -10.07 31.13
C ALA A 461 -14.83 -10.33 30.12
N ARG A 462 -14.62 -11.26 29.19
CA ARG A 462 -15.55 -11.62 28.12
C ARG A 462 -16.81 -12.31 28.70
N ALA A 463 -16.66 -13.10 29.76
CA ALA A 463 -17.78 -13.75 30.46
C ALA A 463 -18.76 -12.76 31.13
N ARG A 464 -18.30 -11.57 31.55
CA ARG A 464 -19.16 -10.56 32.20
C ARG A 464 -19.88 -9.65 31.18
N SER A 465 -19.26 -9.36 30.04
CA SER A 465 -19.92 -8.71 28.89
C SER A 465 -21.09 -9.55 28.35
N ARG A 466 -20.89 -10.89 28.27
CA ARG A 466 -21.93 -11.88 27.90
C ARG A 466 -23.21 -11.78 28.75
N ARG A 467 -23.11 -11.48 30.05
CA ARG A 467 -24.28 -11.34 30.94
C ARG A 467 -25.03 -10.00 30.79
N SER A 468 -24.36 -8.96 30.28
CA SER A 468 -24.96 -7.64 30.08
C SER A 468 -25.75 -7.53 28.77
N ARG A 469 -25.34 -8.22 27.70
CA ARG A 469 -26.00 -8.14 26.38
C ARG A 469 -27.21 -9.10 26.23
N ASN A 470 -27.24 -10.24 26.93
CA ASN A 470 -28.35 -11.22 26.85
C ASN A 470 -29.57 -10.92 27.73
N ARG A 471 -29.64 -9.76 28.40
CA ARG A 471 -30.87 -9.33 29.11
C ARG A 471 -31.81 -8.61 28.14
N ARG A 472 -32.65 -9.36 27.42
CA ARG A 472 -33.89 -8.80 26.85
C ARG A 472 -34.76 -8.26 28.00
N PRO A 473 -35.37 -7.07 27.88
CA PRO A 473 -36.34 -6.63 28.88
C PRO A 473 -37.53 -7.58 28.81
N ARG A 474 -37.82 -8.29 29.92
CA ARG A 474 -39.11 -8.94 30.11
C ARG A 474 -40.16 -7.83 30.08
N LYS A 475 -41.01 -7.80 29.05
CA LYS A 475 -42.25 -7.03 29.07
C LYS A 475 -43.04 -7.48 30.29
N ALA A 476 -43.23 -6.59 31.26
CA ALA A 476 -44.24 -6.76 32.29
C ALA A 476 -45.61 -6.59 31.62
N GLY A 477 -46.49 -7.57 31.84
CA GLY A 477 -47.90 -7.49 31.50
C GLY A 477 -48.68 -6.69 32.53
#